data_AF-A0A7I7K6Q3-F1
#
_entry.id   AF-A0A7I7K6Q3-F1
#
_cell.length_a   1.000
_cell.length_b   1.000
_cell.length_c   1.000
_cell.angle_alpha   90.00
_cell.angle_beta   90.00
_cell.angle_gamma   90.00
#
_symmetry.space_group_name_H-M   'P 1'
#
loop_
_entity.id
_entity.type
_entity.pdbx_description
1 polymer ?
#
loop_
_entity_poly.entity_id
_entity_poly.type
_entity_poly.pdbx_seq_one_letter_code
_entity_poly.pdbx_strand_id
1 'polypeptide(L)'
;MGVDDNTEGGDAADPDRAPAAEFALDQRVRVRPDTPDEKRGVIVEDFGADAGYAVDVGETRIVDPSRRWAVALDDGGLEFVDTDDLVADTD
;
A
#
# COMPACT_ATOMS: atom_id res chain seq x y z
N MET A 1 33.36 27.45 25.38
CA MET A 1 33.84 26.30 24.58
C MET A 1 33.12 25.11 25.21
N GLY A 2 31.87 24.78 24.85
CA GLY A 2 31.39 24.38 23.51
C GLY A 2 32.05 23.04 23.20
N VAL A 3 31.38 21.88 23.12
CA VAL A 3 29.99 21.55 22.83
C VAL A 3 29.68 20.14 23.34
N ASP A 4 28.39 19.88 23.44
CA ASP A 4 27.63 18.71 23.85
C ASP A 4 27.83 17.52 22.88
N ASP A 5 27.77 16.28 23.38
CA ASP A 5 27.43 15.11 22.56
C ASP A 5 26.39 14.26 23.31
N ASN A 6 25.16 14.76 23.28
CA ASN A 6 23.96 13.97 23.46
C ASN A 6 23.39 13.76 22.05
N THR A 7 23.55 12.58 21.47
CA THR A 7 22.69 12.15 20.36
C THR A 7 22.28 10.71 20.62
N GLU A 8 21.18 10.57 21.35
CA GLU A 8 20.23 9.47 21.20
C GLU A 8 19.84 9.39 19.72
N GLY A 9 20.59 8.59 18.95
CA GLY A 9 20.24 8.23 17.58
C GLY A 9 19.12 7.20 17.64
N GLY A 10 17.89 7.70 17.71
CA GLY A 10 16.68 6.90 17.65
C GLY A 10 16.68 5.95 16.46
N ASP A 11 15.85 4.91 16.60
CA ASP A 11 15.29 4.05 15.57
C ASP A 11 14.86 4.91 14.36
N ALA A 12 15.84 5.29 13.53
CA ALA A 12 15.62 5.97 12.28
C ALA A 12 15.01 4.90 11.39
N ALA A 13 13.68 4.93 11.30
CA ALA A 13 12.92 4.15 10.34
C ALA A 13 13.67 4.18 9.01
N ASP A 14 14.24 3.03 8.65
CA ASP A 14 15.02 2.85 7.43
C ASP A 14 14.21 3.41 6.25
N PRO A 15 14.64 4.51 5.60
CA PRO A 15 13.88 5.12 4.50
C PRO A 15 13.91 4.25 3.22
N ASP A 16 14.71 3.18 3.21
CA ASP A 16 14.78 2.15 2.18
C ASP A 16 13.80 1.00 2.45
N ARG A 17 13.22 0.92 3.67
CA ARG A 17 12.09 0.04 3.91
C ARG A 17 10.94 0.56 3.06
N ALA A 18 10.69 -0.11 1.92
CA ALA A 18 9.50 0.10 1.13
C ALA A 18 8.31 0.21 2.09
N PRO A 19 7.45 1.24 1.96
CA PRO A 19 6.33 1.42 2.87
C PRO A 19 5.60 0.09 2.94
N ALA A 20 5.48 -0.46 4.16
CA ALA A 20 4.81 -1.72 4.39
C ALA A 20 3.47 -1.65 3.65
N ALA A 21 3.24 -2.60 2.74
CA ALA A 21 2.03 -2.58 1.93
C ALA A 21 0.83 -2.50 2.88
N GLU A 22 -0.02 -1.48 2.70
CA GLU A 22 -1.15 -1.21 3.58
C GLU A 22 -2.14 -2.39 3.60
N PHE A 23 -2.14 -3.16 2.52
CA PHE A 23 -2.91 -4.38 2.37
C PHE A 23 -2.01 -5.60 2.11
N ALA A 24 -2.55 -6.80 2.38
CA ALA A 24 -1.88 -8.07 2.13
C ALA A 24 -2.74 -9.00 1.25
N LEU A 25 -2.09 -9.96 0.61
CA LEU A 25 -2.79 -11.09 -0.02
C LEU A 25 -3.62 -11.84 1.03
N ASP A 26 -4.73 -12.43 0.59
CA ASP A 26 -5.73 -13.11 1.41
C ASP A 26 -6.42 -12.21 2.46
N GLN A 27 -6.21 -10.89 2.40
CA GLN A 27 -6.89 -9.94 3.29
C GLN A 27 -8.30 -9.62 2.79
N ARG A 28 -9.25 -9.59 3.74
CA ARG A 28 -10.62 -9.13 3.51
C ARG A 28 -10.69 -7.61 3.38
N VAL A 29 -11.33 -7.15 2.32
CA VAL A 29 -11.46 -5.72 1.98
C VAL A 29 -12.84 -5.38 1.44
N ARG A 30 -13.21 -4.11 1.57
CA ARG A 30 -14.34 -3.48 0.88
C ARG A 30 -13.81 -2.61 -0.26
N VAL A 31 -14.35 -2.83 -1.45
CA VAL A 31 -14.06 -2.07 -2.68
C VAL A 31 -15.05 -0.92 -2.79
N ARG A 32 -14.56 0.29 -3.08
CA ARG A 32 -15.33 1.53 -3.20
C ARG A 32 -16.28 1.73 -2.01
N PRO A 33 -15.74 1.82 -0.78
CA PRO A 33 -16.56 1.95 0.42
C PRO A 33 -17.45 3.20 0.38
N ASP A 34 -18.61 3.14 1.02
CA ASP A 34 -19.58 4.24 1.13
C ASP A 34 -20.18 4.70 -0.22
N THR A 35 -20.03 3.87 -1.27
CA THR A 35 -20.66 4.06 -2.57
C THR A 35 -21.78 3.03 -2.79
N PRO A 36 -22.76 3.28 -3.69
CA PRO A 36 -23.74 2.27 -4.07
C PRO A 36 -23.12 1.05 -4.78
N ASP A 37 -21.89 1.17 -5.26
CA ASP A 37 -21.11 0.12 -5.93
C ASP A 37 -20.12 -0.57 -4.97
N GLU A 38 -20.34 -0.41 -3.66
CA GLU A 38 -19.54 -1.07 -2.64
C GLU A 38 -19.66 -2.59 -2.75
N LYS A 39 -18.52 -3.28 -2.74
CA LYS A 39 -18.47 -4.74 -2.77
C LYS A 39 -17.46 -5.27 -1.78
N ARG A 40 -17.73 -6.46 -1.25
CA ARG A 40 -16.80 -7.18 -0.38
C ARG A 40 -16.03 -8.22 -1.18
N GLY A 41 -14.78 -8.43 -0.77
CA GLY A 41 -13.92 -9.42 -1.41
C GLY A 41 -12.64 -9.66 -0.64
N VAL A 42 -11.77 -10.44 -1.25
CA VAL A 42 -10.45 -10.81 -0.72
C VAL A 42 -9.41 -10.44 -1.75
N ILE A 43 -8.31 -9.83 -1.30
CA ILE A 43 -7.16 -9.57 -2.16
C ILE A 43 -6.52 -10.89 -2.55
N VAL A 44 -6.40 -11.14 -3.85
CA VAL A 44 -5.79 -12.36 -4.39
C VAL A 44 -4.47 -12.10 -5.09
N GLU A 45 -4.16 -10.84 -5.46
CA GLU A 45 -2.88 -10.47 -6.08
C GLU A 45 -2.51 -9.01 -5.79
N ASP A 46 -1.22 -8.74 -5.59
CA ASP A 46 -0.62 -7.40 -5.50
C ASP A 46 0.11 -7.10 -6.81
N PHE A 47 -0.56 -6.38 -7.70
CA PHE A 47 0.06 -5.86 -8.92
C PHE A 47 0.86 -4.57 -8.66
N GLY A 48 0.83 -4.03 -7.43
CA GLY A 48 1.61 -2.87 -7.01
C GLY A 48 3.11 -3.15 -6.87
N ALA A 49 3.51 -4.38 -6.55
CA ALA A 49 4.92 -4.77 -6.44
C ALA A 49 5.65 -4.79 -7.79
N ASP A 50 4.97 -5.14 -8.89
CA ASP A 50 5.61 -5.29 -10.21
C ASP A 50 5.91 -3.94 -10.90
N ALA A 51 5.24 -2.87 -10.46
CA ALA A 51 5.57 -1.50 -10.87
C ALA A 51 6.91 -0.99 -10.31
N GLY A 52 7.61 -1.83 -9.54
CA GLY A 52 8.78 -1.53 -8.74
C GLY A 52 10.12 -2.04 -9.26
N TYR A 53 10.34 -2.19 -10.57
CA TYR A 53 11.69 -1.88 -11.04
C TYR A 53 11.87 -0.38 -10.92
N ALA A 54 12.34 0.05 -9.75
CA ALA A 54 12.84 1.39 -9.52
C ALA A 54 13.90 1.70 -10.60
N VAL A 55 13.47 2.35 -11.68
CA VAL A 55 14.36 3.07 -12.56
C VAL A 55 14.64 4.38 -11.85
N ASP A 56 15.85 4.51 -11.31
CA ASP A 56 16.41 5.78 -10.87
C ASP A 56 16.28 6.79 -12.02
N VAL A 57 15.28 7.67 -11.94
CA VAL A 57 15.18 8.88 -12.78
C VAL A 57 15.51 10.07 -11.89
N GLY A 58 16.77 10.13 -11.42
CA GLY A 58 17.34 11.29 -10.72
C GLY A 58 16.81 11.56 -9.31
N GLU A 59 17.04 12.79 -8.82
CA GLU A 59 16.94 13.24 -7.42
C GLU A 59 15.49 13.54 -6.93
N THR A 60 14.47 13.02 -7.61
CA THR A 60 13.07 13.36 -7.31
C THR A 60 12.19 12.12 -7.26
N ARG A 61 12.03 11.57 -6.05
CA ARG A 61 11.01 10.57 -5.71
C ARG A 61 9.66 11.27 -5.58
N ILE A 62 8.90 11.37 -6.67
CA ILE A 62 7.49 11.79 -6.65
C ILE A 62 6.70 10.81 -7.50
N VAL A 63 6.29 9.70 -6.89
CA VAL A 63 5.00 9.06 -7.08
C VAL A 63 4.92 8.00 -5.99
N ASP A 64 4.01 8.16 -5.03
CA ASP A 64 3.53 7.01 -4.28
C ASP A 64 3.04 6.01 -5.33
N PRO A 65 3.65 4.82 -5.45
CA PRO A 65 3.24 3.87 -6.46
C PRO A 65 1.76 3.59 -6.21
N SER A 66 0.91 3.88 -7.20
CA SER A 66 -0.49 3.47 -7.19
C SER A 66 -0.50 1.95 -7.14
N ARG A 67 -0.47 1.40 -5.93
CA ARG A 67 -0.48 -0.03 -5.70
C ARG A 67 -1.84 -0.52 -6.17
N ARG A 68 -1.79 -1.39 -7.19
CA ARG A 68 -2.97 -2.01 -7.78
C ARG A 68 -3.15 -3.40 -7.22
N TRP A 69 -4.38 -3.70 -6.84
CA TRP A 69 -4.76 -4.95 -6.21
C TRP A 69 -5.77 -5.65 -7.09
N ALA A 70 -5.67 -6.97 -7.19
CA ALA A 70 -6.79 -7.77 -7.68
C ALA A 70 -7.56 -8.31 -6.49
N VAL A 71 -8.86 -8.01 -6.46
CA VAL A 71 -9.79 -8.44 -5.41
C VAL A 71 -10.77 -9.43 -6.01
N ALA A 72 -10.78 -10.64 -5.47
CA ALA A 72 -11.84 -11.61 -5.72
C ALA A 72 -13.06 -11.20 -4.90
N LEU A 73 -14.11 -10.77 -5.58
CA LEU A 73 -15.37 -10.36 -4.98
C LEU A 73 -16.18 -11.58 -4.53
N ASP A 74 -17.00 -11.41 -3.50
CA ASP A 74 -17.86 -12.50 -2.99
C ASP A 74 -18.91 -12.98 -4.01
N ASP A 75 -19.30 -12.13 -4.96
CA ASP A 75 -20.15 -12.49 -6.10
C ASP A 75 -19.43 -13.35 -7.16
N GLY A 76 -18.17 -13.71 -6.93
CA GLY A 76 -17.34 -14.52 -7.84
C GLY A 76 -16.65 -13.74 -8.96
N GLY A 77 -16.72 -12.41 -8.92
CA GLY A 77 -16.01 -11.52 -9.85
C GLY A 77 -14.57 -11.25 -9.42
N LEU A 78 -13.76 -10.74 -10.35
CA LEU A 78 -12.43 -10.22 -10.06
C LEU A 78 -12.38 -8.74 -10.46
N GLU A 79 -12.03 -7.86 -9.54
CA GLU A 79 -11.86 -6.42 -9.80
C GLU A 79 -10.43 -5.97 -9.53
N PHE A 80 -9.96 -5.06 -10.38
CA PHE A 80 -8.66 -4.41 -10.24
C PHE A 80 -8.88 -3.00 -9.72
N VAL A 81 -8.33 -2.72 -8.55
CA VAL A 81 -8.57 -1.46 -7.83
C VAL A 81 -7.29 -0.93 -7.21
N ASP A 82 -7.24 0.39 -7.06
CA ASP A 82 -6.12 1.07 -6.43
C ASP A 82 -6.31 1.09 -4.89
N THR A 83 -5.24 1.39 -4.15
CA THR A 83 -5.27 1.41 -2.67
C THR A 83 -6.30 2.40 -2.12
N ASP A 84 -6.47 3.56 -2.77
CA ASP A 84 -7.48 4.57 -2.39
C ASP A 84 -8.94 4.08 -2.52
N ASP A 85 -9.19 3.05 -3.33
CA ASP A 85 -10.52 2.46 -3.51
C ASP A 85 -10.76 1.26 -2.56
N LEU A 86 -9.84 0.99 -1.65
CA LEU A 86 -9.90 -0.13 -0.72
C LEU A 86 -9.95 0.34 0.74
N VAL A 87 -10.71 -0.39 1.55
CA VAL A 87 -10.60 -0.30 3.00
C VAL A 87 -10.60 -1.70 3.61
N ALA A 88 -9.86 -1.88 4.70
CA ALA A 88 -9.83 -3.15 5.41
C ALA A 88 -11.21 -3.48 5.96
N ASP A 89 -11.72 -4.67 5.64
CA ASP A 89 -12.97 -5.16 6.21
C ASP A 89 -12.63 -5.72 7.61
N THR A 90 -12.95 -4.93 8.64
CA THR A 90 -12.59 -5.24 10.05
C THR A 90 -13.76 -5.86 10.82
N ASP A 91 -14.69 -6.52 10.12
CA ASP A 91 -15.90 -7.15 10.69
C ASP A 91 -15.58 -8.30 11.66
#